data_AF-A0A7L3W8P8-F1
#
_entry.id   AF-A0A7L3W8P8-F1
#
_cell.length_a   1.000
_cell.length_b   1.000
_cell.length_c   1.000
_cell.angle_alpha   90.00
_cell.angle_beta   90.00
_cell.angle_gamma   90.00
#
_symmetry.space_group_name_H-M   'P 1'
#
loop_
_entity.id
_entity.type
_entity.pdbx_description
1 polymer ?
#
loop_
_entity_poly.entity_id
_entity_poly.type
_entity_poly.pdbx_seq_one_letter_code
_entity_poly.pdbx_strand_id
1 'polypeptide(L)'
;QVTFPIRVFFLLGVEILIVTNAAGGLNPHFQVGDIMFIRDHISMFGLGGQNPLRGPNDERFGVRFPSMSDAYEQDLLSLAMESAQELGFLSFTREGVYCLLAGPCYETVAECRVLQALGADAVGMSTVPEVIVARHCGLRVLGISLITNKVVMSYNTPEKASHEDVLRVSVVRAEALQKLVAQLLAKLGEST
;
A
#
# COMPACT_ATOMS: atom_id res chain seq x y z
N GLN A 1 1.38 18.99 -4.26
CA GLN A 1 2.58 18.38 -3.65
C GLN A 1 2.09 17.26 -2.73
N VAL A 2 2.07 16.00 -3.20
CA VAL A 2 1.40 14.88 -2.49
C VAL A 2 2.21 14.41 -1.28
N THR A 3 3.54 14.42 -1.37
CA THR A 3 4.44 13.84 -0.36
C THR A 3 4.98 14.84 0.65
N PHE A 4 4.53 16.10 0.62
CA PHE A 4 4.98 17.15 1.55
C PHE A 4 4.82 16.77 3.03
N PRO A 5 3.68 16.18 3.46
CA PRO A 5 3.50 15.80 4.87
C PRO A 5 4.55 14.83 5.40
N ILE A 6 5.12 13.97 4.55
CA ILE A 6 6.09 12.95 4.98
C ILE A 6 7.39 13.60 5.50
N ARG A 7 7.86 14.66 4.84
CA ARG A 7 9.03 15.41 5.32
C ARG A 7 8.72 16.19 6.59
N VAL A 8 7.48 16.65 6.77
CA VAL A 8 7.04 17.29 8.02
C VAL A 8 7.06 16.27 9.16
N PHE A 9 6.56 15.05 8.94
CA PHE A 9 6.59 13.98 9.93
C PHE A 9 8.03 13.62 10.35
N PHE A 10 8.94 13.51 9.40
CA PHE A 10 10.36 13.31 9.69
C PHE A 10 10.91 14.43 10.60
N LEU A 11 10.64 15.70 10.29
CA LEU A 11 11.09 16.83 11.10
C LEU A 11 10.45 16.89 12.49
N LEU A 12 9.28 16.26 12.68
CA LEU A 12 8.62 16.11 13.97
C LEU A 12 9.13 14.90 14.78
N GLY A 13 10.08 14.12 14.24
CA GLY A 13 10.65 12.96 14.92
C GLY A 13 9.85 11.67 14.75
N VAL A 14 8.97 11.58 13.74
CA VAL A 14 8.29 10.32 13.43
C VAL A 14 9.28 9.31 12.85
N GLU A 15 9.30 8.11 13.42
CA GLU A 15 10.21 7.02 13.01
C GLU A 15 9.53 5.98 12.11
N ILE A 16 8.21 5.78 12.28
CA ILE A 16 7.42 4.75 11.60
C ILE A 16 6.27 5.42 10.85
N LEU A 17 6.15 5.14 9.56
CA LEU A 17 5.02 5.52 8.73
C LEU A 17 4.16 4.29 8.41
N ILE A 18 2.91 4.30 8.85
CA ILE A 18 1.89 3.32 8.42
C ILE A 18 1.05 3.97 7.31
N VAL A 19 1.05 3.37 6.13
CA VAL A 19 0.24 3.83 4.99
C VAL A 19 -0.91 2.87 4.72
N THR A 20 -2.12 3.42 4.57
CA THR A 20 -3.32 2.65 4.24
C THR A 20 -3.92 3.14 2.92
N ASN A 21 -4.46 2.22 2.12
CA ASN A 21 -5.20 2.56 0.90
C ASN A 21 -6.32 1.56 0.59
N ALA A 22 -7.19 1.96 -0.33
CA ALA A 22 -8.09 1.05 -1.03
C ALA A 22 -7.44 0.60 -2.35
N ALA A 23 -7.57 -0.69 -2.67
CA ALA A 23 -6.97 -1.27 -3.86
C ALA A 23 -7.90 -2.26 -4.58
N GLY A 24 -7.75 -2.36 -5.90
CA GLY A 24 -8.32 -3.43 -6.70
C GLY A 24 -7.48 -4.70 -6.61
N GLY A 25 -8.10 -5.84 -6.32
CA GLY A 25 -7.42 -7.13 -6.26
C GLY A 25 -7.17 -7.70 -7.66
N LEU A 26 -5.89 -7.82 -8.03
CA LEU A 26 -5.40 -8.49 -9.25
C LEU A 26 -5.18 -9.99 -9.02
N ASN A 27 -4.78 -10.38 -7.81
CA ASN A 27 -4.60 -11.77 -7.45
C ASN A 27 -5.99 -12.46 -7.36
N PRO A 28 -6.25 -13.54 -8.13
CA PRO A 28 -7.57 -14.19 -8.16
C PRO A 28 -7.95 -14.86 -6.82
N HIS A 29 -6.97 -15.10 -5.95
CA HIS A 29 -7.21 -15.66 -4.62
C HIS A 29 -7.67 -14.60 -3.61
N PHE A 30 -7.52 -13.30 -3.91
CA PHE A 30 -7.97 -12.24 -3.02
C PHE A 30 -9.48 -12.04 -3.13
N GLN A 31 -10.10 -11.70 -2.02
CA GLN A 31 -11.51 -11.40 -1.92
C GLN A 31 -11.74 -9.94 -1.54
N VAL A 32 -12.90 -9.43 -1.90
CA VAL A 32 -13.34 -8.11 -1.43
C VAL A 32 -13.42 -8.14 0.10
N GLY A 33 -12.77 -7.18 0.74
CA GLY A 33 -12.62 -7.07 2.18
C GLY A 33 -11.42 -7.80 2.76
N ASP A 34 -10.57 -8.44 1.94
CA ASP A 34 -9.25 -8.90 2.38
C ASP A 34 -8.36 -7.69 2.72
N ILE A 35 -7.54 -7.85 3.76
CA ILE A 35 -6.47 -6.92 4.12
C ILE A 35 -5.17 -7.47 3.57
N MET A 36 -4.54 -6.76 2.65
CA MET A 36 -3.25 -7.10 2.09
C MET A 36 -2.16 -6.24 2.73
N PHE A 37 -1.20 -6.87 3.41
CA PHE A 37 0.06 -6.21 3.73
C PHE A 37 0.93 -6.10 2.48
N ILE A 38 1.45 -4.90 2.23
CA ILE A 38 2.29 -4.61 1.07
C ILE A 38 3.72 -5.05 1.39
N ARG A 39 4.20 -6.09 0.71
CA ARG A 39 5.59 -6.55 0.85
C ARG A 39 6.55 -5.84 -0.11
N ASP A 40 6.02 -5.40 -1.26
CA ASP A 40 6.78 -4.73 -2.31
C ASP A 40 5.84 -3.92 -3.21
N HIS A 41 6.40 -3.09 -4.09
CA HIS A 41 5.61 -2.34 -5.06
C HIS A 41 6.22 -2.28 -6.46
N ILE A 42 5.33 -2.09 -7.44
CA ILE A 42 5.69 -1.71 -8.81
C ILE A 42 5.19 -0.29 -9.03
N SER A 43 6.10 0.63 -9.34
CA SER A 43 5.76 2.03 -9.64
C SER A 43 5.73 2.27 -11.15
N MET A 44 4.58 2.07 -11.81
CA MET A 44 4.47 2.31 -13.26
C MET A 44 4.76 3.77 -13.60
N PHE A 45 4.31 4.69 -12.75
CA PHE A 45 4.59 6.12 -12.88
C PHE A 45 6.08 6.45 -12.65
N GLY A 46 6.70 5.79 -11.66
CA GLY A 46 8.14 5.91 -11.39
C GLY A 46 9.00 5.43 -12.55
N LEU A 47 8.65 4.31 -13.18
CA LEU A 47 9.31 3.80 -14.40
C LEU A 47 9.22 4.79 -15.57
N GLY A 48 8.12 5.57 -15.65
CA GLY A 48 7.95 6.68 -16.59
C GLY A 48 8.70 7.97 -16.23
N GLY A 49 9.56 7.95 -15.21
CA GLY A 49 10.38 9.09 -14.78
C GLY A 49 9.67 10.06 -13.82
N GLN A 50 8.48 9.71 -13.35
CA GLN A 50 7.73 10.51 -12.39
C GLN A 50 7.92 9.95 -10.98
N ASN A 51 9.02 10.39 -10.36
CA ASN A 51 9.42 9.99 -9.02
C ASN A 51 9.44 11.25 -8.11
N PRO A 52 8.93 11.19 -6.86
CA PRO A 52 8.89 12.35 -5.96
C PRO A 52 10.28 12.89 -5.59
N LEU A 53 11.36 12.13 -5.81
CA LEU A 53 12.75 12.56 -5.58
C LEU A 53 13.39 13.21 -6.82
N ARG A 54 12.66 13.35 -7.92
CA ARG A 54 13.14 14.07 -9.10
C ARG A 54 13.36 15.54 -8.78
N GLY A 55 14.42 16.12 -9.34
CA GLY A 55 14.91 17.47 -9.03
C GLY A 55 16.17 17.44 -8.16
N PRO A 56 16.63 18.58 -7.62
CA PRO A 56 17.77 18.62 -6.70
C PRO A 56 17.55 17.79 -5.43
N ASN A 57 18.61 17.15 -4.93
CA ASN A 57 18.57 16.46 -3.64
C ASN A 57 18.92 17.40 -2.50
N ASP A 58 18.25 17.23 -1.37
CA ASP A 58 18.58 17.90 -0.12
C ASP A 58 19.10 16.85 0.88
N GLU A 59 20.40 16.90 1.15
CA GLU A 59 21.11 15.89 1.96
C GLU A 59 20.67 15.89 3.42
N ARG A 60 19.94 16.92 3.88
CA ARG A 60 19.34 16.96 5.22
C ARG A 60 18.23 15.92 5.40
N PHE A 61 17.59 15.49 4.30
CA PHE A 61 16.57 14.45 4.34
C PHE A 61 17.16 13.08 4.04
N GLY A 62 18.01 12.96 3.02
CA GLY A 62 18.59 11.67 2.68
C GLY A 62 19.50 11.67 1.47
N VAL A 63 19.99 10.48 1.13
CA VAL A 63 20.92 10.25 0.03
C VAL A 63 20.28 10.49 -1.34
N ARG A 64 21.10 10.80 -2.35
CA ARG A 64 20.60 11.04 -3.71
C ARG A 64 19.92 9.83 -4.35
N PHE A 65 20.41 8.63 -4.04
CA PHE A 65 19.96 7.37 -4.63
C PHE A 65 19.64 6.36 -3.52
N PRO A 66 18.47 6.46 -2.86
CA PRO A 66 18.07 5.51 -1.83
C PRO A 66 17.78 4.13 -2.45
N SER A 67 18.10 3.05 -1.72
CA SER A 67 17.60 1.72 -2.06
C SER A 67 16.13 1.60 -1.69
N MET A 68 15.37 0.85 -2.49
CA MET A 68 13.96 0.54 -2.24
C MET A 68 13.71 -0.96 -2.05
N SER A 69 14.76 -1.80 -2.07
CA SER A 69 14.64 -3.26 -1.91
C SER A 69 14.10 -3.69 -0.53
N ASP A 70 14.24 -2.82 0.46
CA ASP A 70 13.81 -2.97 1.85
C ASP A 70 12.79 -1.87 2.21
N ALA A 71 12.04 -1.37 1.24
CA ALA A 71 11.13 -0.24 1.43
C ALA A 71 9.98 -0.55 2.40
N TYR A 72 9.58 -1.82 2.50
CA TYR A 72 8.63 -2.31 3.48
C TYR A 72 9.39 -3.19 4.45
N GLU A 73 9.36 -2.84 5.74
CA GLU A 73 10.27 -3.46 6.69
C GLU A 73 9.74 -4.81 7.17
N GLN A 74 10.57 -5.84 7.07
CA GLN A 74 10.18 -7.22 7.39
C GLN A 74 9.72 -7.37 8.84
N ASP A 75 10.36 -6.67 9.79
CA ASP A 75 9.99 -6.75 11.21
C ASP A 75 8.60 -6.15 11.46
N LEU A 76 8.26 -5.03 10.80
CA LEU A 76 6.93 -4.43 10.88
C LEU A 76 5.87 -5.32 10.23
N LEU A 77 6.21 -5.97 9.11
CA LEU A 77 5.35 -6.93 8.44
C LEU A 77 5.07 -8.14 9.33
N SER A 78 6.10 -8.70 9.95
CA SER A 78 5.99 -9.82 10.88
C SER A 78 5.13 -9.46 12.09
N LEU A 79 5.33 -8.27 12.66
CA LEU A 79 4.50 -7.77 13.77
C LEU A 79 3.03 -7.60 13.36
N ALA A 80 2.79 -7.05 12.17
CA ALA A 80 1.43 -6.90 11.63
C ALA A 80 0.76 -8.25 11.41
N MET A 81 1.52 -9.25 10.95
CA MET A 81 1.00 -10.59 10.76
C MET A 81 0.65 -11.26 12.09
N GLU A 82 1.52 -11.13 13.09
CA GLU A 82 1.26 -11.61 14.45
C GLU A 82 0.01 -10.95 15.07
N SER A 83 -0.13 -9.62 14.93
CA SER A 83 -1.34 -8.90 15.39
C SER A 83 -2.60 -9.40 14.70
N ALA A 84 -2.56 -9.66 13.39
CA ALA A 84 -3.71 -10.23 12.69
C ALA A 84 -4.00 -11.66 13.16
N GLN A 85 -2.99 -12.45 13.51
CA GLN A 85 -3.17 -13.79 14.08
C GLN A 85 -3.90 -13.75 15.43
N GLU A 86 -3.46 -12.91 16.35
CA GLU A 86 -4.07 -12.76 17.67
C GLU A 86 -5.53 -12.28 17.60
N LEU A 87 -5.83 -11.42 16.64
CA LEU A 87 -7.18 -10.92 16.39
C LEU A 87 -8.07 -11.94 15.64
N GLY A 88 -7.53 -13.08 15.21
CA GLY A 88 -8.25 -14.08 14.43
C GLY A 88 -8.53 -13.67 12.98
N PHE A 89 -7.74 -12.75 12.42
CA PHE A 89 -7.93 -12.14 11.11
C PHE A 89 -7.18 -12.87 9.97
N LEU A 90 -6.46 -13.95 10.27
CA LEU A 90 -5.66 -14.71 9.27
C LEU A 90 -6.45 -15.11 8.03
N SER A 91 -7.73 -15.46 8.19
CA SER A 91 -8.57 -15.95 7.08
C SER A 91 -8.75 -14.93 5.95
N PHE A 92 -8.70 -13.63 6.27
CA PHE A 92 -8.84 -12.53 5.31
C PHE A 92 -7.60 -11.61 5.29
N THR A 93 -6.46 -12.10 5.80
CA THR A 93 -5.17 -11.41 5.67
C THR A 93 -4.37 -12.00 4.51
N ARG A 94 -3.71 -11.12 3.75
CA ARG A 94 -2.89 -11.45 2.59
C ARG A 94 -1.57 -10.68 2.66
N GLU A 95 -0.62 -11.11 1.86
CA GLU A 95 0.63 -10.41 1.60
C GLU A 95 0.83 -10.35 0.09
N GLY A 96 1.28 -9.23 -0.46
CA GLY A 96 1.45 -9.12 -1.90
C GLY A 96 2.13 -7.84 -2.40
N VAL A 97 2.30 -7.78 -3.72
CA VAL A 97 2.92 -6.67 -4.45
C VAL A 97 1.86 -5.66 -4.87
N TYR A 98 2.03 -4.39 -4.48
CA TYR A 98 1.14 -3.29 -4.84
C TYR A 98 1.62 -2.56 -6.10
N CYS A 99 0.76 -2.37 -7.09
CA CYS A 99 1.07 -1.58 -8.27
C CYS A 99 0.46 -0.18 -8.20
N LEU A 100 1.30 0.85 -8.34
CA LEU A 100 0.87 2.24 -8.49
C LEU A 100 0.59 2.55 -9.97
N LEU A 101 -0.63 3.01 -10.24
CA LEU A 101 -1.01 3.74 -11.45
C LEU A 101 -1.30 5.21 -11.15
N ALA A 102 -1.36 6.05 -12.18
CA ALA A 102 -1.69 7.46 -12.03
C ALA A 102 -3.20 7.72 -11.82
N GLY A 103 -4.08 6.86 -12.39
CA GLY A 103 -5.52 7.13 -12.43
C GLY A 103 -5.88 8.35 -13.30
N PRO A 104 -7.09 8.92 -13.17
CA PRO A 104 -8.17 8.53 -12.25
C PRO A 104 -9.08 7.42 -12.81
N CYS A 105 -8.91 7.04 -14.07
CA CYS A 105 -9.65 5.91 -14.65
C CYS A 105 -9.22 4.61 -13.98
N TYR A 106 -10.20 3.77 -13.62
CA TYR A 106 -9.93 2.37 -13.31
C TYR A 106 -9.41 1.63 -14.56
N GLU A 107 -8.76 0.52 -14.31
CA GLU A 107 -8.01 -0.24 -15.29
C GLU A 107 -8.93 -0.94 -16.30
N THR A 108 -8.50 -0.97 -17.55
CA THR A 108 -9.06 -1.84 -18.58
C THR A 108 -8.67 -3.30 -18.35
N VAL A 109 -9.42 -4.24 -18.94
CA VAL A 109 -9.10 -5.68 -18.89
C VAL A 109 -7.67 -5.98 -19.36
N ALA A 110 -7.19 -5.26 -20.38
CA ALA A 110 -5.83 -5.43 -20.90
C ALA A 110 -4.77 -4.94 -19.90
N GLU A 111 -4.99 -3.77 -19.28
CA GLU A 111 -4.09 -3.25 -18.25
C GLU A 111 -4.03 -4.19 -17.04
N CYS A 112 -5.18 -4.66 -16.53
CA CYS A 112 -5.22 -5.61 -15.42
C CYS A 112 -4.40 -6.88 -15.71
N ARG A 113 -4.50 -7.42 -16.93
CA ARG A 113 -3.72 -8.59 -17.38
C ARG A 113 -2.23 -8.31 -17.44
N VAL A 114 -1.83 -7.13 -17.92
CA VAL A 114 -0.42 -6.71 -17.93
C VAL A 114 0.09 -6.62 -16.50
N LEU A 115 -0.64 -5.96 -15.60
CA LEU A 115 -0.21 -5.81 -14.21
C LEU A 115 -0.08 -7.15 -13.49
N GLN A 116 -1.04 -8.07 -13.69
CA GLN A 116 -0.96 -9.42 -13.16
C GLN A 116 0.23 -10.19 -13.74
N ALA A 117 0.50 -10.06 -15.04
CA ALA A 117 1.65 -10.70 -15.69
C ALA A 117 3.00 -10.15 -15.19
N LEU A 118 3.03 -8.88 -14.74
CA LEU A 118 4.18 -8.26 -14.07
C LEU A 118 4.34 -8.69 -12.60
N GLY A 119 3.41 -9.49 -12.07
CA GLY A 119 3.46 -10.00 -10.70
C GLY A 119 2.82 -9.10 -9.65
N ALA A 120 1.96 -8.14 -10.04
CA ALA A 120 1.21 -7.35 -9.09
C ALA A 120 -0.01 -8.12 -8.54
N ASP A 121 -0.23 -8.04 -7.23
CA ASP A 121 -1.35 -8.67 -6.53
C ASP A 121 -2.51 -7.71 -6.29
N ALA A 122 -2.21 -6.41 -6.15
CA ALA A 122 -3.19 -5.35 -6.03
C ALA A 122 -2.77 -4.11 -6.82
N VAL A 123 -3.73 -3.28 -7.20
CA VAL A 123 -3.50 -2.02 -7.92
C VAL A 123 -4.23 -0.87 -7.24
N GLY A 124 -3.60 0.31 -7.25
CA GLY A 124 -4.24 1.54 -6.85
C GLY A 124 -3.47 2.77 -7.31
N MET A 125 -3.82 3.93 -6.74
CA MET A 125 -3.44 5.24 -7.27
C MET A 125 -2.73 6.14 -6.25
N SER A 126 -2.19 5.57 -5.17
CA SER A 126 -1.56 6.32 -4.07
C SER A 126 -0.40 5.54 -3.45
N THR A 127 0.04 5.95 -2.25
CA THR A 127 0.91 5.19 -1.34
C THR A 127 2.39 5.18 -1.75
N VAL A 128 2.71 4.71 -2.95
CA VAL A 128 4.11 4.52 -3.37
C VAL A 128 4.93 5.83 -3.34
N PRO A 129 4.40 7.01 -3.74
CA PRO A 129 5.15 8.26 -3.60
C PRO A 129 5.48 8.59 -2.14
N GLU A 130 4.54 8.37 -1.22
CA GLU A 130 4.74 8.58 0.22
C GLU A 130 5.80 7.62 0.77
N VAL A 131 5.75 6.34 0.39
CA VAL A 131 6.76 5.33 0.76
C VAL A 131 8.15 5.72 0.28
N ILE A 132 8.30 6.15 -0.98
CA ILE A 132 9.59 6.59 -1.52
C ILE A 132 10.17 7.75 -0.69
N VAL A 133 9.36 8.75 -0.34
CA VAL A 133 9.84 9.88 0.46
C VAL A 133 10.11 9.49 1.91
N ALA A 134 9.34 8.57 2.49
CA ALA A 134 9.57 8.05 3.82
C ALA A 134 10.92 7.33 3.91
N ARG A 135 11.20 6.43 2.96
CA ARG A 135 12.48 5.72 2.87
C ARG A 135 13.65 6.64 2.57
N HIS A 136 13.45 7.65 1.72
CA HIS A 136 14.46 8.70 1.51
C HIS A 136 14.85 9.37 2.82
N CYS A 137 13.88 9.68 3.68
CA CYS A 137 14.09 10.27 5.01
C CYS A 137 14.52 9.28 6.10
N GLY A 138 14.66 7.98 5.78
CA GLY A 138 15.02 6.95 6.76
C GLY A 138 13.87 6.46 7.65
N LEU A 139 12.61 6.82 7.37
CA LEU A 139 11.46 6.30 8.12
C LEU A 139 11.24 4.83 7.78
N ARG A 140 10.86 4.05 8.80
CA ARG A 140 10.40 2.67 8.69
C ARG A 140 8.97 2.68 8.13
N VAL A 141 8.60 1.70 7.30
CA VAL A 141 7.30 1.73 6.61
C VAL A 141 6.59 0.39 6.71
N LEU A 142 5.29 0.45 7.05
CA LEU A 142 4.32 -0.63 6.89
C LEU A 142 3.23 -0.18 5.92
N GLY A 143 2.99 -0.98 4.87
CA GLY A 143 1.92 -0.72 3.90
C GLY A 143 0.75 -1.66 4.07
N ILE A 144 -0.48 -1.13 4.02
CA ILE A 144 -1.71 -1.91 4.16
C ILE A 144 -2.70 -1.49 3.07
N SER A 145 -3.16 -2.44 2.27
CA SER A 145 -4.22 -2.23 1.27
C SER A 145 -5.47 -2.98 1.69
N LEU A 146 -6.62 -2.31 1.69
CA LEU A 146 -7.91 -2.96 1.75
C LEU A 146 -8.35 -3.30 0.33
N ILE A 147 -8.59 -4.59 0.05
CA ILE A 147 -9.10 -5.02 -1.26
C ILE A 147 -10.58 -4.64 -1.36
N THR A 148 -10.87 -3.57 -2.08
CA THR A 148 -12.23 -2.99 -2.14
C THR A 148 -13.06 -3.48 -3.31
N ASN A 149 -12.40 -4.03 -4.33
CA ASN A 149 -13.05 -4.65 -5.49
C ASN A 149 -12.12 -5.72 -6.08
N LYS A 150 -12.68 -6.66 -6.82
CA LYS A 150 -11.90 -7.49 -7.76
C LYS A 150 -11.81 -6.75 -9.08
N VAL A 151 -10.63 -6.75 -9.70
CA VAL A 151 -10.51 -6.16 -11.03
C VAL A 151 -11.22 -7.00 -12.08
N VAL A 152 -11.69 -6.36 -13.15
CA VAL A 152 -12.35 -7.05 -14.25
C VAL A 152 -11.31 -7.64 -15.19
N MET A 153 -11.29 -8.97 -15.31
CA MET A 153 -10.28 -9.73 -16.08
C MET A 153 -10.83 -10.42 -17.33
N SER A 154 -12.14 -10.35 -17.55
CA SER A 154 -12.85 -10.93 -18.68
C SER A 154 -13.73 -9.88 -19.34
N TYR A 155 -13.74 -9.85 -20.68
CA TYR A 155 -14.60 -8.95 -21.46
C TYR A 155 -16.09 -9.29 -21.35
N ASN A 156 -16.43 -10.47 -20.82
CA ASN A 156 -17.81 -10.94 -20.67
C ASN A 156 -18.39 -10.65 -19.27
N THR A 157 -17.60 -10.10 -18.36
CA THR A 157 -18.05 -9.77 -17.00
C THR A 157 -18.87 -8.47 -17.04
N PRO A 158 -20.11 -8.46 -16.53
CA PRO A 158 -20.95 -7.26 -16.53
C PRO A 158 -20.58 -6.25 -15.43
N GLU A 159 -19.87 -6.70 -14.40
CA GLU A 159 -19.45 -5.90 -13.26
C GLU A 159 -18.43 -4.84 -13.69
N LYS A 160 -18.52 -3.66 -13.07
CA LYS A 160 -17.60 -2.55 -13.29
C LYS A 160 -17.14 -2.03 -11.94
N ALA A 161 -15.89 -1.60 -11.87
CA ALA A 161 -15.40 -0.89 -10.69
C ALA A 161 -16.20 0.42 -10.50
N SER A 162 -16.64 0.67 -9.28
CA SER A 162 -17.36 1.89 -8.91
C SER A 162 -16.81 2.43 -7.60
N HIS A 163 -16.75 3.77 -7.48
CA HIS A 163 -16.30 4.40 -6.25
C HIS A 163 -17.26 4.16 -5.07
N GLU A 164 -18.56 4.02 -5.34
CA GLU A 164 -19.57 3.73 -4.32
C GLU A 164 -19.36 2.35 -3.68
N ASP A 165 -19.02 1.33 -4.47
CA ASP A 165 -18.71 0.00 -3.95
C ASP A 165 -17.47 0.01 -3.07
N VAL A 166 -16.46 0.78 -3.48
CA VAL A 166 -15.22 0.96 -2.72
C VAL A 166 -15.50 1.54 -1.33
N LEU A 167 -16.32 2.59 -1.26
CA LEU A 167 -16.72 3.20 0.01
C LEU A 167 -17.51 2.23 0.90
N ARG A 168 -18.45 1.49 0.32
CA ARG A 168 -19.28 0.52 1.05
C ARG A 168 -18.45 -0.57 1.71
N VAL A 169 -17.50 -1.16 0.98
CA VAL A 169 -16.59 -2.18 1.53
C VAL A 169 -15.69 -1.60 2.61
N SER A 170 -15.23 -0.36 2.42
CA SER A 170 -14.40 0.33 3.40
C SER A 170 -15.11 0.48 4.75
N VAL A 171 -16.41 0.81 4.75
CA VAL A 171 -17.21 0.88 5.99
C VAL A 171 -17.31 -0.48 6.67
N VAL A 172 -17.53 -1.56 5.91
CA VAL A 172 -17.66 -2.92 6.46
C VAL A 172 -16.37 -3.42 7.13
N ARG A 173 -15.20 -3.01 6.62
CA ARG A 173 -13.90 -3.44 7.15
C ARG A 173 -13.18 -2.39 8.00
N ALA A 174 -13.74 -1.20 8.16
CA ALA A 174 -13.16 -0.12 8.95
C ALA A 174 -12.87 -0.54 10.40
N GLU A 175 -13.81 -1.23 11.05
CA GLU A 175 -13.63 -1.68 12.44
C GLU A 175 -12.49 -2.70 12.57
N ALA A 176 -12.39 -3.65 11.63
CA ALA A 176 -11.31 -4.63 11.63
C ALA A 176 -9.95 -3.96 11.40
N LEU A 177 -9.86 -3.04 10.43
CA LEU A 177 -8.64 -2.30 10.17
C LEU A 177 -8.23 -1.42 11.37
N GLN A 178 -9.19 -0.76 12.01
CA GLN A 178 -8.97 0.02 13.23
C GLN A 178 -8.42 -0.85 14.35
N LYS A 179 -9.01 -2.04 14.60
CA LYS A 179 -8.53 -2.98 15.62
C LYS A 179 -7.11 -3.46 15.31
N LEU A 180 -6.83 -3.78 14.05
CA LEU A 180 -5.49 -4.20 13.62
C LEU A 180 -4.45 -3.11 13.85
N VAL A 181 -4.74 -1.87 13.43
CA VAL A 181 -3.83 -0.73 13.61
C VAL A 181 -3.65 -0.41 15.10
N ALA A 182 -4.72 -0.46 15.91
CA ALA A 182 -4.63 -0.23 17.35
C ALA A 182 -3.76 -1.29 18.05
N GLN A 183 -3.92 -2.57 17.69
CA GLN A 183 -3.09 -3.68 18.22
C GLN A 183 -1.61 -3.49 17.83
N LEU A 184 -1.36 -3.11 16.56
CA LEU A 184 -0.02 -2.82 16.08
C LEU A 184 0.65 -1.68 16.86
N LEU A 185 -0.06 -0.59 17.09
CA LEU A 185 0.45 0.56 17.85
C LEU A 185 0.74 0.18 19.31
N ALA A 186 -0.10 -0.64 19.94
CA ALA A 186 0.14 -1.13 21.29
C ALA A 186 1.47 -1.92 21.39
N LYS A 187 1.69 -2.85 20.45
CA LYS A 187 2.93 -3.66 20.42
C LYS A 187 4.18 -2.83 20.09
N LEU A 188 4.06 -1.86 19.20
CA LEU A 188 5.17 -0.94 18.90
C LEU A 188 5.54 -0.11 20.13
N GLY A 189 4.55 0.36 20.90
CA GLY A 189 4.78 1.12 22.13
C GLY A 189 5.45 0.33 23.25
N GLU A 190 5.29 -0.99 23.28
CA GLU A 190 5.98 -1.88 24.24
C GLU A 190 7.45 -2.17 23.85
N SER A 191 7.82 -1.93 22.58
CA SER A 191 9.14 -2.24 22.02
C SER A 191 10.10 -1.04 21.97
N THR A 192 9.64 0.14 22.40
CA THR A 192 10.40 1.40 22.53
C THR A 192 10.56 1.79 23.98
#